data_AF-A0A834Z9W4-F1
#
_entry.id   AF-A0A834Z9W4-F1
#
_cell.length_a   1.000
_cell.length_b   1.000
_cell.length_c   1.000
_cell.angle_alpha   90.00
_cell.angle_beta   90.00
_cell.angle_gamma   90.00
#
_symmetry.space_group_name_H-M   'P 1'
#
loop_
_entity.id
_entity.type
_entity.pdbx_description
1 polymer ?
#
loop_
_entity_poly.entity_id
_entity_poly.type
_entity_poly.pdbx_seq_one_letter_code
_entity_poly.pdbx_strand_id
1 'polypeptide(L)' 'MRYSSAIFKMENEDLKFAQLRKISLLFEKAKIDRKHEILEIGCGWGTLSIEVVRRTGCKYTGITFSQEQLKFAERK' A
#
# COMPACT_ATOMS: atom_id res chain seq x y z
N MET A 1 -4.55 1.59 -8.60
CA MET A 1 -4.29 0.41 -9.46
C MET A 1 -3.14 -0.38 -8.83
N ARG A 2 -3.13 -1.71 -8.90
CA ARG A 2 -2.09 -2.55 -8.26
C ARG A 2 -1.68 -3.65 -9.23
N TYR A 3 -0.47 -3.55 -9.77
CA TYR A 3 0.14 -4.59 -10.59
C TYR A 3 1.23 -5.29 -9.78
N SER A 4 0.77 -6.06 -8.79
CA SER A 4 1.56 -6.94 -7.94
C SER A 4 0.65 -8.09 -7.51
N SER A 5 1.21 -9.13 -6.89
CA SER A 5 0.42 -10.24 -6.37
C SER A 5 -0.72 -9.76 -5.46
N ALA A 6 -1.74 -10.60 -5.34
CA ALA A 6 -2.84 -10.45 -4.40
C ALA A 6 -2.90 -11.71 -3.52
N ILE A 7 -3.61 -11.65 -2.38
CA ILE A 7 -3.81 -12.81 -1.51
C ILE A 7 -5.29 -13.13 -1.51
N PHE A 8 -5.66 -14.21 -2.21
CA PHE A 8 -7.03 -14.70 -2.32
C PHE A 8 -7.33 -15.68 -1.19
N LYS A 9 -8.50 -15.55 -0.56
CA LYS A 9 -8.99 -16.51 0.44
C LYS A 9 -9.79 -17.66 -0.21
N MET A 10 -10.29 -17.45 -1.42
CA MET A 10 -11.05 -18.42 -2.21
C MET A 10 -10.93 -18.12 -3.70
N GLU A 11 -11.22 -19.11 -4.53
CA GLU A 11 -10.96 -19.12 -5.98
C GLU A 11 -11.66 -17.97 -6.74
N ASN A 12 -12.88 -17.60 -6.33
CA ASN A 12 -13.69 -16.57 -7.00
C ASN A 12 -13.78 -15.25 -6.22
N GLU A 13 -12.81 -14.96 -5.35
CA GLU A 13 -12.79 -13.70 -4.59
C GLU A 13 -12.41 -12.51 -5.49
N ASP A 14 -13.11 -11.39 -5.32
CA ASP A 14 -12.83 -10.16 -6.06
C ASP A 14 -11.40 -9.64 -5.81
N LEU A 15 -10.68 -9.33 -6.90
CA LEU A 15 -9.29 -8.88 -6.88
C LEU A 15 -9.07 -7.67 -5.96
N LYS A 16 -10.04 -6.75 -5.87
CA LYS A 16 -9.96 -5.58 -4.98
C LYS A 16 -9.80 -6.01 -3.54
N PHE A 17 -10.59 -6.99 -3.08
CA PHE A 17 -10.53 -7.51 -1.72
C PHE A 17 -9.26 -8.32 -1.49
N ALA A 18 -8.87 -9.18 -2.44
CA ALA A 18 -7.64 -9.96 -2.35
C ALA A 18 -6.39 -9.07 -2.24
N GLN A 19 -6.37 -7.97 -2.99
CA GLN A 19 -5.28 -7.00 -2.92
C GLN A 19 -5.29 -6.20 -1.60
N LEU A 20 -6.46 -5.87 -1.03
CA LEU A 20 -6.56 -5.25 0.30
C LEU A 20 -6.14 -6.21 1.42
N ARG A 21 -6.36 -7.52 1.23
CA ARG A 21 -5.83 -8.57 2.11
C ARG A 21 -4.33 -8.50 2.24
N LYS A 22 -3.65 -8.46 1.10
CA LYS A 22 -2.19 -8.40 1.04
C LYS A 22 -1.67 -7.22 1.85
N ILE A 23 -2.28 -6.06 1.70
CA ILE A 23 -1.91 -4.86 2.46
C ILE A 23 -2.07 -5.14 3.96
N SER A 24 -3.23 -5.63 4.40
CA SER A 24 -3.48 -5.89 5.82
C SER A 24 -2.49 -6.92 6.41
N LEU A 25 -2.17 -7.98 5.67
CA LEU A 25 -1.17 -8.97 6.06
C LEU A 25 0.25 -8.38 6.14
N LEU A 26 0.60 -7.46 5.24
CA LEU A 26 1.89 -6.77 5.27
C LEU A 26 2.02 -5.93 6.54
N PHE A 27 0.96 -5.20 6.92
CA PHE A 27 0.94 -4.45 8.18
C PHE A 27 1.10 -5.32 9.41
N GLU A 28 0.34 -6.42 9.48
CA GLU A 28 0.41 -7.34 10.62
C GLU A 28 1.81 -7.96 10.75
N LYS A 29 2.38 -8.41 9.63
CA LYS A 29 3.73 -8.99 9.59
C LYS A 29 4.81 -7.99 9.98
N ALA A 30 4.71 -6.76 9.47
CA ALA A 30 5.67 -5.70 9.74
C ALA A 30 5.44 -5.01 11.10
N LYS A 31 4.34 -5.32 11.80
CA LYS A 31 3.96 -4.73 13.10
C LYS A 31 4.00 -3.20 13.10
N ILE A 32 3.51 -2.63 12.01
CA ILE A 32 3.51 -1.18 11.80
C ILE A 32 2.62 -0.51 12.84
N ASP A 33 3.16 0.53 13.48
CA ASP A 33 2.42 1.43 14.37
C ASP A 33 2.75 2.90 14.07
N ARG A 34 2.07 3.82 14.77
CA ARG A 34 2.20 5.28 14.59
C ARG A 34 3.60 5.85 14.85
N LYS A 35 4.47 5.14 15.57
CA LYS A 35 5.81 5.60 15.96
C LYS A 35 6.85 5.35 14.86
N HIS A 36 6.52 4.54 13.86
CA HIS A 36 7.43 4.20 12.79
C HIS A 36 7.52 5.29 11.71
N GLU A 37 8.66 5.29 11.01
CA GLU A 37 8.82 5.99 9.74
C GLU A 37 9.06 4.93 8.65
N ILE A 38 8.25 4.95 7.60
CA ILE A 38 8.22 3.89 6.58
C ILE A 38 8.80 4.39 5.26
N LEU A 39 9.66 3.58 4.65
CA LEU A 39 10.11 3.74 3.27
C LEU A 39 9.53 2.64 2.38
N GLU A 40 8.82 3.02 1.31
CA GLU A 40 8.38 2.11 0.26
C GLU A 40 9.14 2.38 -1.04
N ILE A 41 9.92 1.39 -1.47
CA ILE A 41 10.66 1.43 -2.73
C ILE A 41 9.76 0.90 -3.85
N GLY A 42 9.41 1.77 -4.81
CA GLY A 42 8.47 1.43 -5.88
C GLY A 42 7.02 1.54 -5.41
N CYS A 43 6.62 2.71 -4.93
CA CYS A 43 5.29 2.94 -4.32
C CYS A 43 4.10 2.84 -5.29
N GLY A 44 4.38 2.71 -6.58
CA GLY A 44 3.37 2.60 -7.62
C GLY A 44 2.38 3.76 -7.54
N TRP A 45 1.10 3.46 -7.50
CA TRP A 45 0.03 4.46 -7.47
C TRP A 45 -0.32 4.96 -6.05
N GLY A 46 0.59 4.81 -5.07
CA GLY A 46 0.39 5.32 -3.70
C GLY A 46 -0.68 4.58 -2.88
N THR A 47 -1.10 3.38 -3.29
CA THR A 47 -2.18 2.68 -2.58
C THR A 47 -1.75 2.20 -1.19
N LEU A 48 -0.50 1.77 -1.02
CA LEU A 48 0.01 1.35 0.29
C LEU A 48 0.17 2.54 1.23
N SER A 49 0.78 3.64 0.74
CA SER A 49 0.98 4.86 1.53
C SER A 49 -0.32 5.40 2.12
N ILE A 50 -1.35 5.54 1.29
CA ILE A 50 -2.67 6.03 1.72
C ILE A 50 -3.25 5.13 2.81
N GLU A 51 -3.18 3.82 2.65
CA GLU A 51 -3.76 2.90 3.64
C GLU A 51 -2.96 2.87 4.95
N VAL A 52 -1.62 2.95 4.88
CA VAL A 52 -0.69 3.03 6.03
C VAL A 52 -0.92 4.26 6.86
N VAL A 53 -0.86 5.42 6.23
CA VAL A 53 -1.05 6.69 6.91
C VAL A 53 -2.47 6.80 7.46
N ARG A 54 -3.49 6.36 6.71
CA ARG A 54 -4.89 6.39 7.19
C ARG A 54 -5.13 5.51 8.41
N ARG A 55 -4.50 4.33 8.50
CA ARG A 55 -4.68 3.40 9.63
C ARG A 55 -3.87 3.78 10.87
N THR A 56 -2.70 4.39 10.70
CA THR A 56 -1.72 4.53 11.79
C THR A 56 -1.30 5.95 12.08
N GLY A 57 -1.42 6.86 11.11
CA GLY A 57 -0.86 8.22 11.21
C GLY A 57 0.67 8.26 11.27
N CYS A 58 1.36 7.16 10.96
CA CYS A 58 2.82 7.13 10.94
C CYS A 58 3.38 8.00 9.81
N LYS A 59 4.67 8.32 9.87
CA LYS A 59 5.34 8.97 8.73
C LYS A 59 5.61 7.97 7.63
N TYR A 60 5.49 8.44 6.39
CA TYR A 60 5.63 7.60 5.20
C TYR A 60 6.39 8.33 4.10
N THR A 61 7.32 7.63 3.46
CA THR A 61 8.04 8.07 2.27
C THR A 61 7.92 6.99 1.21
N GLY A 62 7.28 7.31 0.09
CA GLY A 62 7.23 6.44 -1.08
C GLY A 62 8.12 6.99 -2.18
N ILE A 63 8.89 6.12 -2.84
CA ILE A 63 9.69 6.51 -4.00
C ILE A 63 9.23 5.76 -5.26
N THR A 64 9.21 6.47 -6.39
CA THR A 64 8.94 5.91 -7.71
C THR A 64 9.72 6.70 -8.77
N PHE A 65 10.11 6.04 -9.86
CA PHE A 65 10.68 6.71 -11.03
C PHE A 65 9.63 7.20 -12.02
N SER A 66 8.36 6.78 -11.89
CA SER A 66 7.28 7.24 -12.79
C SER A 66 6.70 8.56 -12.31
N GLN A 67 6.77 9.57 -13.17
CA GLN A 67 6.17 10.88 -12.90
C GLN A 67 4.64 10.81 -12.84
N GLU A 68 4.02 9.92 -13.61
CA GLU A 68 2.57 9.71 -13.65
C GLU A 68 2.06 9.10 -12.35
N GLN A 69 2.79 8.12 -11.83
CA GLN A 69 2.52 7.51 -10.53
C GLN A 69 2.63 8.53 -9.41
N LEU A 70 3.70 9.33 -9.41
CA LEU A 70 3.90 10.41 -8.43
C LEU A 70 2.76 11.43 -8.49
N LYS A 71 2.48 11.99 -9.68
CA LYS A 71 1.40 12.97 -9.90
C LYS A 71 0.03 12.44 -9.48
N PHE A 72 -0.24 11.15 -9.71
CA PHE A 72 -1.48 10.52 -9.27
C PHE A 72 -1.56 10.41 -7.75
N ALA A 73 -0.47 9.96 -7.11
CA ALA A 73 -0.40 9.78 -5.67
C ALA A 73 -0.51 11.11 -4.92
N GLU A 74 0.12 12.18 -5.40
CA GLU A 74 0.06 13.52 -4.79
C GLU A 74 -1.32 14.19 -4.89
N ARG A 75 -2.15 13.79 -5.85
CA ARG A 75 -3.53 14.31 -6.00
C ARG A 75 -4.54 13.61 -5.08
N LYS A 76 -4.14 12.55 -4.38
CA LYS A 76 -5.01 11.69 -3.58
C LYS A 76 -4.88 11.98 -2.10
#